data_AF-Q09D18-F1
#
_entry.id   AF-Q09D18-F1
#
_cell.length_a   1.000
_cell.length_b   1.000
_cell.length_c   1.000
_cell.angle_alpha   90.00
_cell.angle_beta   90.00
_cell.angle_gamma   90.00
#
_symmetry.space_group_name_H-M   'P 1'
#
loop_
_entity.id
_entity.type
_entity.pdbx_description
1 polymer ?
#
loop_
_entity_poly.entity_id
_entity_poly.type
_entity_poly.pdbx_seq_one_letter_code
_entity_poly.pdbx_strand_id
1 'polypeptide(L)'
;MSASPRLLLAAVAVLLCTAAEAHISVISGPAIAGNNQELTFNISHGCSGADTFRIEVRIPDGVTSVRPLDSMLGKAVLSKDAEGVLKSVVWTKPAADVLPGDTHLYRVSLSALLPNTPFTTLFFPTIQSCRAADGTETTVEWTAASTDHGHGGGTAPTTNPAPFVFLLPARSPGWNKYTVDQHVHDLSVFKDAQIVWAGNTAYSANPLVLSLIEKEQGTQVLKEIHPGTEIWVKY
;
A
#
# COMPACT_ATOMS: atom_id res chain seq x y z
N MET A 1 20.46 26.48 -58.54
CA MET A 1 19.57 26.47 -57.35
C MET A 1 19.27 24.99 -57.07
N SER A 2 20.19 24.27 -56.44
CA SER A 2 20.35 24.06 -54.99
C SER A 2 19.12 23.47 -54.30
N ALA A 3 19.22 22.20 -53.89
CA ALA A 3 18.87 21.75 -52.55
C ALA A 3 19.50 20.36 -52.29
N SER A 4 20.38 20.28 -51.29
CA SER A 4 21.04 19.05 -50.80
C SER A 4 20.07 18.13 -50.07
N PRO A 5 20.19 16.79 -50.20
CA PRO A 5 19.36 15.82 -49.48
C PRO A 5 20.07 15.43 -48.17
N ARG A 6 20.22 16.35 -47.23
CA ARG A 6 20.80 16.05 -45.91
C ARG A 6 20.20 16.91 -44.81
N LEU A 7 18.89 16.88 -44.62
CA LEU A 7 18.29 17.45 -43.40
C LEU A 7 16.82 17.04 -43.22
N LEU A 8 16.51 15.78 -42.94
CA LEU A 8 15.15 15.39 -42.52
C LEU A 8 15.14 14.03 -41.81
N LEU A 9 15.94 13.88 -40.76
CA LEU A 9 15.83 12.70 -39.87
C LEU A 9 16.12 13.10 -38.41
N ALA A 10 15.39 14.09 -37.90
CA ALA A 10 15.48 14.51 -36.50
C ALA A 10 14.20 15.20 -36.03
N ALA A 11 13.05 14.53 -36.09
CA ALA A 11 11.81 15.09 -35.52
C ALA A 11 10.70 14.06 -35.26
N VAL A 12 10.99 12.92 -34.63
CA VAL A 12 9.94 12.12 -33.94
C VAL A 12 10.55 11.45 -32.70
N ALA A 13 10.80 12.26 -31.67
CA ALA A 13 10.96 11.77 -30.32
C ALA A 13 10.07 12.64 -29.42
N VAL A 14 8.76 12.66 -29.74
CA VAL A 14 7.77 13.26 -28.85
C VAL A 14 7.64 12.33 -27.66
N LEU A 15 8.30 12.75 -26.58
CA LEU A 15 7.99 12.52 -25.17
C LEU A 15 6.81 11.57 -24.92
N LEU A 16 7.11 10.28 -24.80
CA LEU A 16 6.37 9.42 -23.88
C LEU A 16 6.82 9.80 -22.46
N CYS A 17 6.41 10.98 -22.00
CA CYS A 17 6.28 11.20 -20.57
C CYS A 17 5.11 10.32 -20.12
N THR A 18 5.38 9.04 -19.89
CA THR A 18 4.48 8.22 -19.09
C THR A 18 4.32 8.96 -17.77
N ALA A 19 3.11 9.44 -17.48
CA ALA A 19 2.78 9.95 -16.17
C ALA A 19 3.12 8.84 -15.17
N ALA A 20 4.24 9.00 -14.47
CA ALA A 20 4.51 8.19 -13.30
C ALA A 20 3.58 8.73 -12.21
N GLU A 21 2.32 8.30 -12.23
CA GLU A 21 1.38 8.49 -11.13
C GLU A 21 1.93 7.69 -9.95
N ALA A 22 2.62 8.38 -9.06
CA ALA A 22 3.17 7.81 -7.84
C ALA A 22 2.05 7.79 -6.80
N HIS A 23 1.38 6.63 -6.74
CA HIS A 23 0.30 6.35 -5.80
C HIS A 23 0.72 6.62 -4.34
N ILE A 24 -0.22 7.08 -3.52
CA ILE A 24 0.00 7.14 -2.06
C ILE A 24 0.12 5.70 -1.55
N SER A 25 1.12 5.42 -0.73
CA SER A 25 1.37 4.09 -0.16
C SER A 25 1.57 4.14 1.34
N VAL A 26 1.29 3.03 2.03
CA VAL A 26 1.71 2.85 3.43
C VAL A 26 3.10 2.22 3.41
N ILE A 27 4.10 2.92 3.95
CA ILE A 27 5.51 2.51 3.93
C ILE A 27 6.00 1.96 5.27
N SER A 28 5.17 2.00 6.30
CA SER A 28 5.38 1.34 7.58
C SER A 28 4.98 -0.13 7.50
N GLY A 29 5.63 -0.99 8.28
CA GLY A 29 5.24 -2.38 8.41
C GLY A 29 6.38 -3.27 8.94
N PRO A 30 6.14 -4.58 9.05
CA PRO A 30 4.90 -5.29 8.69
C PRO A 30 3.69 -4.94 9.58
N ALA A 31 2.48 -5.05 9.04
CA ALA A 31 1.27 -4.84 9.82
C ALA A 31 0.82 -6.15 10.50
N ILE A 32 0.60 -6.15 11.81
CA ILE A 32 0.18 -7.32 12.59
C ILE A 32 -1.27 -7.14 13.03
N ALA A 33 -2.13 -8.09 12.67
CA ALA A 33 -3.54 -8.13 13.04
C ALA A 33 -3.72 -8.04 14.57
N GLY A 34 -4.70 -7.25 15.03
CA GLY A 34 -5.02 -7.10 16.45
C GLY A 34 -3.99 -6.35 17.29
N ASN A 35 -2.95 -5.76 16.68
CA ASN A 35 -1.92 -5.00 17.39
C ASN A 35 -2.00 -3.50 17.11
N ASN A 36 -1.49 -2.71 18.07
CA ASN A 36 -1.31 -1.28 17.89
C ASN A 36 -0.02 -1.01 17.10
N GLN A 37 -0.12 -0.26 16.00
CA GLN A 37 1.00 0.01 15.10
C GLN A 37 0.96 1.43 14.56
N GLU A 38 2.14 1.96 14.25
CA GLU A 38 2.25 3.21 13.51
C GLU A 38 2.17 2.93 12.00
N LEU A 39 1.25 3.62 11.33
CA LEU A 39 1.06 3.63 9.90
C LEU A 39 1.59 4.95 9.34
N THR A 40 2.55 4.89 8.42
CA THR A 40 3.10 6.06 7.72
C THR A 40 2.71 6.02 6.25
N PHE A 41 1.96 7.03 5.83
CA PHE A 41 1.53 7.24 4.46
C PHE A 41 2.57 8.10 3.74
N ASN A 42 3.04 7.64 2.59
CA ASN A 42 4.00 8.34 1.74
C ASN A 42 3.27 8.97 0.56
N ILE A 43 3.30 10.29 0.49
CA ILE A 43 2.74 11.10 -0.59
C ILE A 43 3.90 11.57 -1.44
N SER A 44 4.18 10.85 -2.51
CA SER A 44 5.38 11.03 -3.34
C SER A 44 5.38 12.27 -4.21
N HIS A 45 4.20 12.74 -4.63
CA HIS A 45 4.03 13.86 -5.54
C HIS A 45 2.71 14.57 -5.27
N GLY A 46 2.56 15.76 -5.83
CA GLY A 46 1.34 16.56 -5.91
C GLY A 46 0.37 16.10 -7.00
N CYS A 47 -0.51 16.98 -7.46
CA CYS A 47 -1.54 16.63 -8.45
C CYS A 47 -1.29 17.43 -9.72
N SER A 48 -0.94 16.77 -10.82
CA SER A 48 -0.67 17.44 -12.11
C SER A 48 0.34 18.59 -12.00
N GLY A 49 1.36 18.44 -11.16
CA GLY A 49 2.39 19.46 -10.92
C GLY A 49 2.04 20.51 -9.86
N ALA A 50 0.84 20.49 -9.29
CA ALA A 50 0.43 21.35 -8.16
C ALA A 50 0.82 20.74 -6.81
N ASP A 51 1.22 21.57 -5.84
CA ASP A 51 1.69 21.10 -4.52
C ASP A 51 0.56 20.49 -3.69
N THR A 52 0.86 19.41 -2.94
CA THR A 52 -0.08 18.83 -1.99
C THR A 52 -0.21 19.74 -0.78
N PHE A 53 -1.42 20.21 -0.48
CA PHE A 53 -1.68 21.01 0.71
C PHE A 53 -2.59 20.31 1.71
N ARG A 54 -3.38 19.31 1.31
CA ARG A 54 -4.27 18.60 2.23
C ARG A 54 -4.27 17.10 1.94
N ILE A 55 -4.19 16.32 3.02
CA ILE A 55 -4.37 14.87 3.01
C ILE A 55 -5.45 14.51 4.02
N GLU A 56 -6.40 13.71 3.57
CA GLU A 56 -7.41 13.10 4.41
C GLU A 56 -7.35 11.59 4.27
N VAL A 57 -7.01 10.90 5.34
CA VAL A 57 -6.99 9.44 5.42
C VAL A 57 -8.29 8.98 6.10
N ARG A 58 -9.13 8.24 5.38
CA ARG A 58 -10.34 7.62 5.96
C ARG A 58 -9.93 6.43 6.82
N ILE A 59 -10.53 6.34 8.01
CA ILE A 59 -10.29 5.26 8.96
C ILE A 59 -11.28 4.14 8.67
N PRO A 60 -10.79 2.93 8.30
CA PRO A 60 -11.65 1.79 8.00
C PRO A 60 -12.33 1.23 9.25
N ASP A 61 -13.41 0.50 9.05
CA ASP A 61 -14.07 -0.24 10.13
C ASP A 61 -13.11 -1.23 10.79
N GLY A 62 -13.26 -1.40 12.11
CA GLY A 62 -12.39 -2.24 12.92
C GLY A 62 -11.04 -1.61 13.31
N VAL A 63 -10.64 -0.49 12.69
CA VAL A 63 -9.50 0.31 13.15
C VAL A 63 -9.93 1.21 14.31
N THR A 64 -9.22 1.11 15.44
CA THR A 64 -9.57 1.83 16.67
C THR A 64 -8.35 2.47 17.30
N SER A 65 -8.53 3.21 18.40
CA SER A 65 -7.43 3.84 19.15
C SER A 65 -6.52 4.76 18.32
N VAL A 66 -7.07 5.39 17.28
CA VAL A 66 -6.32 6.22 16.34
C VAL A 66 -5.73 7.46 17.02
N ARG A 67 -4.41 7.64 16.88
CA ARG A 67 -3.63 8.77 17.39
C ARG A 67 -2.66 9.26 16.32
N PRO A 68 -2.97 10.36 15.62
CA PRO A 68 -2.11 10.87 14.57
C PRO A 68 -0.92 11.67 15.12
N LEU A 69 0.15 11.71 14.33
CA LEU A 69 1.26 12.65 14.50
C LEU A 69 0.98 13.90 13.65
N ASP A 70 1.41 15.06 14.14
CA ASP A 70 1.53 16.23 13.29
C ASP A 70 2.54 15.99 12.17
N SER A 71 2.41 16.73 11.06
CA SER A 71 3.29 16.57 9.90
C SER A 71 3.74 17.92 9.33
N MET A 72 4.55 17.86 8.26
CA MET A 72 4.89 19.04 7.45
C MET A 72 3.66 19.64 6.74
N LEU A 73 2.58 18.88 6.61
CA LEU A 73 1.27 19.39 6.18
C LEU A 73 0.48 19.99 7.36
N GLY A 74 1.10 20.26 8.51
CA GLY A 74 0.45 20.89 9.65
C GLY A 74 -0.11 19.91 10.69
N LYS A 75 -0.98 20.45 11.54
CA LYS A 75 -1.57 19.70 12.68
C LYS A 75 -2.56 18.65 12.19
N ALA A 76 -2.56 17.50 12.85
CA ALA A 76 -3.54 16.46 12.59
C ALA A 76 -4.90 16.80 13.24
N VAL A 77 -5.99 16.64 12.48
CA VAL A 77 -7.36 16.84 12.96
C VAL A 77 -8.16 15.56 12.79
N LEU A 78 -8.75 15.08 13.88
CA LEU A 78 -9.67 13.95 13.86
C LEU A 78 -11.06 14.42 13.39
N SER A 79 -11.56 13.83 12.32
CA SER A 79 -12.91 14.09 11.78
C SER A 79 -13.87 13.00 12.23
N LYS A 80 -14.98 13.40 12.87
CA LYS A 80 -16.00 12.50 13.41
C LYS A 80 -17.35 12.78 12.78
N ASP A 81 -18.21 11.77 12.70
CA ASP A 81 -19.62 11.95 12.33
C ASP A 81 -20.44 12.58 13.48
N ALA A 82 -21.74 12.77 13.24
CA ALA A 82 -22.65 13.38 14.21
C ALA A 82 -22.78 12.55 15.50
N GLU A 83 -22.56 11.24 15.40
CA GLU A 83 -22.58 10.26 16.48
C GLU A 83 -21.24 10.19 17.25
N GLY A 84 -20.22 10.95 16.81
CA GLY A 84 -18.91 11.02 17.45
C GLY A 84 -17.97 9.88 17.07
N VAL A 85 -18.33 9.06 16.06
CA VAL A 85 -17.50 8.00 15.51
C VAL A 85 -16.44 8.61 14.61
N LEU A 86 -15.18 8.21 14.80
CA LEU A 86 -14.07 8.65 13.97
C LEU A 86 -14.23 8.14 12.53
N LYS A 87 -14.13 9.04 11.55
CA LYS A 87 -14.23 8.72 10.11
C LYS A 87 -12.94 8.97 9.35
N SER A 88 -12.19 10.01 9.69
CA SER A 88 -10.94 10.32 9.00
C SER A 88 -9.98 11.12 9.87
N VAL A 89 -8.72 11.17 9.43
CA VAL A 89 -7.71 12.09 9.95
C VAL A 89 -7.28 13.02 8.82
N VAL A 90 -7.23 14.31 9.11
CA VAL A 90 -6.94 15.36 8.15
C VAL A 90 -5.67 16.11 8.56
N TRP A 91 -4.78 16.34 7.61
CA TRP A 91 -3.67 17.28 7.72
C TRP A 91 -3.84 18.35 6.64
N THR A 92 -3.69 19.62 7.01
CA THR A 92 -3.85 20.75 6.10
C THR A 92 -2.75 21.77 6.30
N LYS A 93 -1.95 21.92 5.25
CA LYS A 93 -0.85 22.87 5.17
C LYS A 93 -1.41 24.29 5.18
N PRO A 94 -0.85 25.20 5.98
CA PRO A 94 -1.22 26.61 5.91
C PRO A 94 -1.05 27.17 4.49
N ALA A 95 -1.95 28.07 4.08
CA ALA A 95 -1.93 28.62 2.72
C ALA A 95 -0.60 29.32 2.36
N ALA A 96 0.06 29.92 3.36
CA ALA A 96 1.35 30.59 3.19
C ALA A 96 2.53 29.62 2.92
N ASP A 97 2.36 28.34 3.26
CA ASP A 97 3.40 27.32 3.12
C ASP A 97 3.22 26.49 1.83
N VAL A 98 2.12 26.68 1.10
CA VAL A 98 1.86 26.00 -0.19
C VAL A 98 2.92 26.43 -1.20
N LEU A 99 3.58 25.43 -1.79
CA LEU A 99 4.65 25.68 -2.74
C LEU A 99 4.08 26.03 -4.13
N PRO A 100 4.81 26.79 -4.95
CA PRO A 100 4.39 27.12 -6.30
C PRO A 100 4.21 25.90 -7.23
N GLY A 101 4.75 24.74 -6.85
CA GLY A 101 4.62 23.51 -7.61
C GLY A 101 5.08 22.29 -6.83
N ASP A 102 4.81 21.14 -7.43
CA ASP A 102 5.14 19.81 -6.92
C ASP A 102 6.65 19.56 -6.94
N THR A 103 7.27 19.80 -5.81
CA THR A 103 8.73 19.72 -5.64
C THR A 103 9.15 18.90 -4.42
N HIS A 104 8.19 18.48 -3.60
CA HIS A 104 8.43 17.85 -2.31
C HIS A 104 7.50 16.64 -2.15
N LEU A 105 8.05 15.59 -1.54
CA LEU A 105 7.26 14.51 -0.97
C LEU A 105 6.80 14.88 0.44
N TYR A 106 5.69 14.30 0.87
CA TYR A 106 5.15 14.45 2.22
C TYR A 106 4.90 13.09 2.86
N ARG A 107 4.87 13.09 4.19
CA ARG A 107 4.47 11.93 4.99
C ARG A 107 3.51 12.36 6.08
N VAL A 108 2.48 11.56 6.29
CA VAL A 108 1.58 11.66 7.43
C VAL A 108 1.54 10.33 8.15
N SER A 109 1.46 10.35 9.47
CA SER A 109 1.55 9.13 10.27
C SER A 109 0.49 9.10 11.35
N LEU A 110 -0.02 7.91 11.64
CA LEU A 110 -0.93 7.66 12.75
C LEU A 110 -0.62 6.34 13.43
N SER A 111 -0.78 6.29 14.76
CA SER A 111 -0.83 5.04 15.49
C SER A 111 -2.28 4.57 15.61
N ALA A 112 -2.55 3.28 15.41
CA ALA A 112 -3.87 2.71 15.59
C ALA A 112 -3.82 1.23 15.97
N LEU A 113 -4.87 0.75 16.63
CA LEU A 113 -5.16 -0.67 16.83
C LEU A 113 -5.84 -1.21 15.58
N LEU A 114 -5.19 -2.17 14.93
CA LEU A 114 -5.68 -2.81 13.71
C LEU A 114 -6.69 -3.92 14.02
N PRO A 115 -7.65 -4.22 13.11
CA PRO A 115 -8.57 -5.33 13.30
C PRO A 115 -7.81 -6.66 13.38
N ASN A 116 -8.37 -7.59 14.15
CA ASN A 116 -7.82 -8.94 14.29
C ASN A 116 -8.33 -9.86 13.18
N THR A 117 -8.01 -9.50 11.93
CA THR A 117 -8.40 -10.23 10.72
C THR A 117 -7.15 -10.58 9.92
N PRO A 118 -6.32 -11.55 10.34
CA PRO A 118 -5.09 -11.89 9.64
C PRO A 118 -5.37 -12.39 8.21
N PHE A 119 -4.37 -12.27 7.35
CA PHE A 119 -4.41 -12.61 5.93
C PHE A 119 -5.40 -11.80 5.10
N THR A 120 -5.82 -10.63 5.60
CA THR A 120 -6.67 -9.69 4.87
C THR A 120 -5.89 -8.45 4.47
N THR A 121 -6.33 -7.81 3.38
CA THR A 121 -5.87 -6.46 3.03
C THR A 121 -6.77 -5.44 3.69
N LEU A 122 -6.16 -4.52 4.44
CA LEU A 122 -6.82 -3.37 5.03
C LEU A 122 -6.49 -2.11 4.23
N PHE A 123 -7.47 -1.60 3.49
CA PHE A 123 -7.34 -0.38 2.69
C PHE A 123 -7.67 0.85 3.51
N PHE A 124 -6.94 1.94 3.29
CA PHE A 124 -7.11 3.26 3.89
C PHE A 124 -7.41 4.28 2.78
N PRO A 125 -8.67 4.42 2.36
CA PRO A 125 -9.03 5.36 1.31
C PRO A 125 -8.55 6.77 1.65
N THR A 126 -7.88 7.43 0.72
CA THR A 126 -7.20 8.70 0.97
C THR A 126 -7.59 9.74 -0.06
N ILE A 127 -7.93 10.94 0.39
CA ILE A 127 -8.20 12.09 -0.47
C ILE A 127 -6.99 13.01 -0.42
N GLN A 128 -6.46 13.33 -1.59
CA GLN A 128 -5.36 14.26 -1.77
C GLN A 128 -5.87 15.52 -2.44
N SER A 129 -5.70 16.67 -1.80
CA SER A 129 -5.98 17.96 -2.43
C SER A 129 -4.69 18.74 -2.65
N CYS A 130 -4.58 19.28 -3.85
CA CYS A 130 -3.43 20.01 -4.33
C CYS A 130 -3.84 21.41 -4.77
N ARG A 131 -2.90 22.35 -4.71
CA ARG A 131 -3.12 23.74 -5.09
C ARG A 131 -1.96 24.25 -5.92
N ALA A 132 -2.26 24.81 -7.09
CA ALA A 132 -1.29 25.42 -7.98
C ALA A 132 -0.94 26.86 -7.53
N ALA A 133 0.13 27.43 -8.07
CA ALA A 133 0.57 28.79 -7.75
C ALA A 133 -0.48 29.88 -8.05
N ASP A 134 -1.37 29.64 -9.02
CA ASP A 134 -2.47 30.55 -9.37
C ASP A 134 -3.70 30.40 -8.45
N GLY A 135 -3.63 29.51 -7.46
CA GLY A 135 -4.71 29.22 -6.51
C GLY A 135 -5.69 28.14 -6.97
N THR A 136 -5.53 27.59 -8.18
CA THR A 136 -6.38 26.49 -8.68
C THR A 136 -6.20 25.25 -7.81
N GLU A 137 -7.31 24.70 -7.31
CA GLU A 137 -7.31 23.48 -6.51
C GLU A 137 -7.76 22.27 -7.33
N THR A 138 -7.12 21.14 -7.09
CA THR A 138 -7.50 19.84 -7.64
C THR A 138 -7.56 18.81 -6.51
N THR A 139 -8.36 17.76 -6.71
CA THR A 139 -8.48 16.67 -5.74
C THR A 139 -8.41 15.33 -6.46
N VAL A 140 -7.67 14.40 -5.87
CA VAL A 140 -7.54 13.01 -6.31
C VAL A 140 -8.03 12.10 -5.18
N GLU A 141 -8.92 11.17 -5.52
CA GLU A 141 -9.45 10.18 -4.60
C GLU A 141 -8.74 8.83 -4.81
N TRP A 142 -7.89 8.46 -3.86
CA TRP A 142 -7.20 7.18 -3.77
C TRP A 142 -8.09 6.18 -3.02
N THR A 143 -9.13 5.67 -3.68
CA THR A 143 -10.22 4.92 -3.03
C THR A 143 -10.44 3.53 -3.63
N ALA A 144 -9.79 3.18 -4.74
CA ALA A 144 -10.00 1.90 -5.39
C ALA A 144 -9.46 0.75 -4.53
N ALA A 145 -10.34 -0.19 -4.16
CA ALA A 145 -10.03 -1.38 -3.38
C ALA A 145 -9.50 -2.50 -4.29
N SER A 146 -8.26 -2.34 -4.76
CA SER A 146 -7.58 -3.36 -5.56
C SER A 146 -6.14 -3.52 -5.11
N THR A 147 -5.72 -4.77 -4.93
CA THR A 147 -4.31 -5.15 -4.77
C THR A 147 -3.70 -5.64 -6.08
N ASP A 148 -4.37 -5.44 -7.22
CA ASP A 148 -3.95 -6.01 -8.50
C ASP A 148 -2.67 -5.31 -8.98
N HIS A 149 -1.52 -5.89 -8.62
CA HIS A 149 -0.26 -5.69 -9.31
C HIS A 149 -0.29 -6.60 -10.54
N GLY A 150 -0.98 -6.16 -11.58
CA GLY A 150 -1.24 -6.95 -12.79
C GLY A 150 0.03 -7.64 -13.32
N HIS A 151 0.17 -8.92 -13.01
CA HIS A 151 1.15 -9.83 -13.61
C HIS A 151 0.49 -10.78 -14.64
N GLY A 152 -0.80 -10.62 -14.91
CA GLY A 152 -1.51 -11.25 -16.01
C GLY A 152 -1.82 -10.21 -17.08
N GLY A 153 -1.29 -10.40 -18.30
CA GLY A 153 -1.61 -9.52 -19.43
C GLY A 153 -3.13 -9.44 -19.65
N GLY A 154 -3.73 -8.28 -19.34
CA GLY A 154 -5.12 -7.99 -19.69
C GLY A 154 -5.88 -7.03 -18.77
N THR A 155 -5.49 -6.85 -17.50
CA THR A 155 -6.13 -5.86 -16.61
C THR A 155 -5.35 -4.56 -16.62
N ALA A 156 -6.01 -3.46 -17.00
CA ALA A 156 -5.43 -2.12 -16.84
C ALA A 156 -5.12 -1.88 -15.36
N PRO A 157 -4.01 -1.21 -15.01
CA PRO A 157 -3.73 -0.85 -13.62
C PRO A 157 -4.92 -0.08 -13.05
N THR A 158 -5.33 -0.42 -11.84
CA THR A 158 -6.47 0.24 -11.21
C THR A 158 -6.13 1.71 -10.99
N THR A 159 -6.95 2.60 -11.56
CA THR A 159 -6.81 4.04 -11.37
C THR A 159 -6.99 4.38 -9.90
N ASN A 160 -6.02 5.10 -9.32
CA ASN A 160 -6.02 5.61 -7.95
C ASN A 160 -6.31 4.56 -6.86
N PRO A 161 -5.43 3.55 -6.68
CA PRO A 161 -5.60 2.55 -5.64
C PRO A 161 -5.51 3.20 -4.25
N ALA A 162 -6.36 2.74 -3.33
CA ALA A 162 -6.26 3.16 -1.95
C ALA A 162 -4.96 2.62 -1.32
N PRO A 163 -4.25 3.42 -0.51
CA PRO A 163 -3.17 2.93 0.34
C PRO A 163 -3.65 1.73 1.16
N PHE A 164 -2.83 0.71 1.36
CA PHE A 164 -3.23 -0.48 2.10
C PHE A 164 -2.09 -1.09 2.89
N VAL A 165 -2.45 -1.94 3.84
CA VAL A 165 -1.54 -2.88 4.51
C VAL A 165 -2.12 -4.28 4.44
N PHE A 166 -1.26 -5.28 4.28
CA PHE A 166 -1.64 -6.68 4.47
C PHE A 166 -1.45 -7.06 5.93
N LEU A 167 -2.52 -7.53 6.58
CA LEU A 167 -2.51 -7.87 8.00
C LEU A 167 -1.93 -9.26 8.19
N LEU A 168 -0.73 -9.34 8.76
CA LEU A 168 -0.08 -10.60 9.12
C LEU A 168 -0.62 -11.10 10.47
N PRO A 169 -0.67 -12.43 10.69
CA PRO A 169 -1.03 -12.97 12.00
C PRO A 169 0.01 -12.57 13.06
N ALA A 170 -0.39 -12.60 14.33
CA ALA A 170 0.53 -12.53 15.45
C ALA A 170 1.50 -13.73 15.43
N ARG A 171 2.78 -13.49 15.74
CA ARG A 171 3.86 -14.49 15.59
C ARG A 171 4.62 -14.64 16.90
N SER A 172 4.97 -15.86 17.25
CA SER A 172 5.89 -16.21 18.34
C SER A 172 7.10 -16.99 17.77
N PRO A 173 8.28 -16.95 18.42
CA PRO A 173 9.39 -17.80 18.01
C PRO A 173 9.01 -19.29 18.02
N GLY A 174 9.39 -20.03 16.97
CA GLY A 174 9.07 -21.45 16.84
C GLY A 174 7.79 -21.72 16.04
N TRP A 175 7.09 -22.81 16.38
CA TRP A 175 5.91 -23.27 15.65
C TRP A 175 4.66 -22.49 16.05
N ASN A 176 4.01 -21.91 15.06
CA ASN A 176 2.74 -21.21 15.19
C ASN A 176 1.70 -21.92 14.34
N LYS A 177 0.47 -21.94 14.83
CA LYS A 177 -0.66 -22.58 14.17
C LYS A 177 -1.69 -21.52 13.81
N TYR A 178 -2.11 -21.47 12.55
CA TYR A 178 -3.14 -20.53 12.09
C TYR A 178 -4.22 -21.25 11.28
N THR A 179 -5.43 -20.73 11.32
CA THR A 179 -6.45 -21.00 10.31
C THR A 179 -6.49 -19.79 9.38
N VAL A 180 -6.34 -20.03 8.09
CA VAL A 180 -6.32 -18.97 7.08
C VAL A 180 -7.75 -18.74 6.59
N ASP A 181 -8.32 -17.57 6.87
CA ASP A 181 -9.73 -17.27 6.54
C ASP A 181 -9.93 -16.67 5.15
N GLN A 182 -8.83 -16.32 4.46
CA GLN A 182 -8.84 -15.70 3.14
C GLN A 182 -7.95 -16.46 2.17
N HIS A 183 -8.17 -16.28 0.88
CA HIS A 183 -7.30 -16.86 -0.12
C HIS A 183 -5.94 -16.15 -0.12
N VAL A 184 -4.84 -16.88 0.06
CA VAL A 184 -3.46 -16.36 -0.02
C VAL A 184 -2.79 -16.91 -1.27
N HIS A 185 -2.72 -16.10 -2.33
CA HIS A 185 -2.00 -16.45 -3.55
C HIS A 185 -0.50 -16.12 -3.47
N ASP A 186 -0.15 -14.98 -2.86
CA ASP A 186 1.24 -14.57 -2.71
C ASP A 186 1.82 -15.10 -1.38
N LEU A 187 2.60 -16.17 -1.47
CA LEU A 187 3.27 -16.76 -0.30
C LEU A 187 4.47 -15.94 0.20
N SER A 188 4.86 -14.86 -0.49
CA SER A 188 5.91 -13.94 -0.02
C SER A 188 5.54 -13.25 1.29
N VAL A 189 4.27 -13.29 1.71
CA VAL A 189 3.81 -12.86 3.05
C VAL A 189 4.47 -13.68 4.18
N PHE A 190 5.04 -14.84 3.86
CA PHE A 190 5.83 -15.69 4.75
C PHE A 190 7.34 -15.63 4.46
N LYS A 191 7.84 -14.55 3.83
CA LYS A 191 9.27 -14.41 3.48
C LYS A 191 10.23 -14.51 4.66
N ASP A 192 9.75 -14.24 5.86
CA ASP A 192 10.50 -14.30 7.11
C ASP A 192 10.24 -15.59 7.92
N ALA A 193 9.42 -16.51 7.41
CA ALA A 193 9.27 -17.85 7.97
C ALA A 193 10.40 -18.78 7.50
N GLN A 194 10.82 -19.69 8.36
CA GLN A 194 11.72 -20.79 8.00
C GLN A 194 11.01 -21.81 7.10
N ILE A 195 9.75 -22.13 7.39
CA ILE A 195 8.92 -23.05 6.62
C ILE A 195 7.44 -22.87 6.99
N VAL A 196 6.56 -23.07 6.00
CA VAL A 196 5.10 -23.12 6.14
C VAL A 196 4.63 -24.51 5.72
N TRP A 197 3.77 -25.13 6.50
CA TRP A 197 3.13 -26.40 6.20
C TRP A 197 1.62 -26.25 6.12
N ALA A 198 0.99 -26.93 5.16
CA ALA A 198 -0.44 -27.10 5.03
C ALA A 198 -0.72 -28.55 4.60
N GLY A 199 -1.12 -29.41 5.54
CA GLY A 199 -1.25 -30.85 5.30
C GLY A 199 0.07 -31.47 4.83
N ASN A 200 0.07 -32.09 3.65
CA ASN A 200 1.26 -32.66 3.01
C ASN A 200 1.96 -31.69 2.03
N THR A 201 1.66 -30.40 2.11
CA THR A 201 2.29 -29.39 1.27
C THR A 201 3.11 -28.42 2.10
N ALA A 202 4.23 -27.92 1.55
CA ALA A 202 5.11 -27.00 2.24
C ALA A 202 5.65 -25.88 1.35
N TYR A 203 5.93 -24.73 1.96
CA TYR A 203 6.56 -23.57 1.33
C TYR A 203 7.70 -23.04 2.18
N SER A 204 8.75 -22.56 1.54
CA SER A 204 9.78 -21.75 2.17
C SER A 204 10.29 -20.71 1.18
N ALA A 205 10.45 -19.46 1.64
CA ALA A 205 11.09 -18.41 0.86
C ALA A 205 12.61 -18.62 0.74
N ASN A 206 13.21 -19.46 1.59
CA ASN A 206 14.60 -19.89 1.46
C ASN A 206 14.72 -20.94 0.32
N PRO A 207 15.48 -20.66 -0.77
CA PRO A 207 15.59 -21.56 -1.91
C PRO A 207 16.21 -22.92 -1.57
N LEU A 208 17.10 -22.99 -0.57
CA LEU A 208 17.70 -24.25 -0.15
C LEU A 208 16.65 -25.16 0.48
N VAL A 209 15.84 -24.61 1.39
CA VAL A 209 14.74 -25.35 2.04
C VAL A 209 13.67 -25.71 1.00
N LEU A 210 13.35 -24.81 0.07
CA LEU A 210 12.44 -25.11 -1.04
C LEU A 210 12.92 -26.31 -1.87
N SER A 211 14.22 -26.36 -2.21
CA SER A 211 14.80 -27.49 -2.94
C SER A 211 14.78 -28.82 -2.17
N LEU A 212 14.74 -28.76 -0.83
CA LEU A 212 14.56 -29.94 0.02
C LEU A 212 13.10 -30.39 0.00
N ILE A 213 12.15 -29.45 0.11
CA ILE A 213 10.71 -29.73 -0.02
C ILE A 213 10.40 -30.42 -1.35
N GLU A 214 10.96 -29.95 -2.46
CA GLU A 214 10.77 -30.52 -3.80
C GLU A 214 11.25 -31.98 -3.93
N LYS A 215 12.19 -32.40 -3.09
CA LYS A 215 12.79 -33.75 -3.10
C LYS A 215 12.18 -34.66 -2.03
N GLU A 216 11.43 -34.12 -1.10
CA GLU A 216 10.88 -34.87 0.04
C GLU A 216 9.73 -35.78 -0.43
N GLN A 217 9.83 -37.07 -0.13
CA GLN A 217 8.83 -38.04 -0.56
C GLN A 217 7.49 -37.79 0.15
N GLY A 218 6.39 -37.80 -0.61
CA GLY A 218 5.05 -37.56 -0.07
C GLY A 218 4.73 -36.10 0.23
N THR A 219 5.64 -35.16 -0.06
CA THR A 219 5.43 -33.72 0.10
C THR A 219 5.24 -33.04 -1.26
N GLN A 220 4.37 -32.04 -1.33
CA GLN A 220 4.23 -31.16 -2.50
C GLN A 220 4.60 -29.72 -2.15
N VAL A 221 5.01 -28.93 -3.15
CA VAL A 221 5.23 -27.50 -2.96
C VAL A 221 3.88 -26.80 -2.80
N LEU A 222 3.68 -26.13 -1.67
CA LEU A 222 2.56 -25.25 -1.42
C LEU A 222 2.70 -24.00 -2.30
N LYS A 223 1.68 -23.72 -3.12
CA LYS A 223 1.66 -22.59 -4.07
C LYS A 223 0.70 -21.48 -3.68
N GLU A 224 -0.38 -21.84 -2.99
CA GLU A 224 -1.41 -20.95 -2.50
C GLU A 224 -2.14 -21.59 -1.32
N ILE A 225 -2.83 -20.81 -0.50
CA ILE A 225 -3.59 -21.30 0.65
C ILE A 225 -5.05 -20.87 0.50
N HIS A 226 -5.95 -21.83 0.54
CA HIS A 226 -7.39 -21.58 0.45
C HIS A 226 -8.00 -21.25 1.82
N PRO A 227 -9.13 -20.52 1.86
CA PRO A 227 -9.87 -20.28 3.09
C PRO A 227 -10.21 -21.56 3.86
N GLY A 228 -10.13 -21.51 5.19
CA GLY A 228 -10.34 -22.64 6.11
C GLY A 228 -9.13 -23.56 6.26
N THR A 229 -8.03 -23.33 5.55
CA THR A 229 -6.83 -24.16 5.66
C THR A 229 -6.10 -23.91 6.97
N GLU A 230 -5.81 -24.98 7.70
CA GLU A 230 -4.91 -24.94 8.84
C GLU A 230 -3.46 -24.99 8.35
N ILE A 231 -2.65 -24.02 8.80
CA ILE A 231 -1.22 -23.95 8.49
C ILE A 231 -0.38 -23.96 9.76
N TRP A 232 0.81 -24.55 9.64
CA TRP A 232 1.85 -24.54 10.65
C TRP A 232 3.05 -23.76 10.12
N VAL A 233 3.39 -22.67 10.78
CA VAL A 233 4.46 -21.77 10.36
C VAL A 233 5.55 -21.75 11.41
N LYS A 234 6.78 -22.00 11.00
CA LYS A 234 7.95 -21.85 11.87
C LYS A 234 8.63 -20.51 11.57
N TYR A 235 8.66 -19.63 12.55
CA TYR A 235 9.46 -18.40 12.54
C TYR A 235 10.77 -18.63 13.31
#